data_AF-A0A443JE55-F1
#
_entry.id   AF-A0A443JE55-F1
#
_cell.length_a   1.000
_cell.length_b   1.000
_cell.length_c   1.000
_cell.angle_alpha   90.00
_cell.angle_beta   90.00
_cell.angle_gamma   90.00
#
_symmetry.space_group_name_H-M   'P 1'
#
loop_
_entity.id
_entity.type
_entity.pdbx_description
1 polymer ?
#
loop_
_entity_poly.entity_id
_entity_poly.type
_entity_poly.pdbx_seq_one_letter_code
_entity_poly.pdbx_strand_id
1 'polypeptide(L)'
;MTQVTSLSVPNGTGSAVRQGFNNSISATATLNSGPSAPPTTWPYMLWADTTTGLVKLRNSANTAWITVAAGYPIGSSGGSVPLLSGTNTWSAMQTSSAEVGFRGQRSSQTTTPGEINYGGRLRSGIVGVIADFFIQSTVNGAVDAVITADNGSGQNAAWLFNPVSGNGFALKGAWTSGSDIRLKPDLEPISDALSKALTVRSGTYHDARDGQFRVSVVMDDIDAAIPGSASIIPEVTLADGSVIKDVKAGDWGAPVALLYAALQQMAGQVETLKAELAALKA
;
A
#
# COMPACT_ATOMS: atom_id res chain seq x y z
N MET A 1 -11.28 25.52 -37.48
CA MET A 1 -11.38 26.63 -36.50
C MET A 1 -10.05 27.35 -36.53
N THR A 2 -10.08 28.68 -36.64
CA THR A 2 -9.04 29.39 -37.37
C THR A 2 -8.16 30.16 -36.42
N GLN A 3 -6.97 29.59 -36.17
CA GLN A 3 -5.81 30.32 -35.71
C GLN A 3 -5.66 31.65 -36.47
N VAL A 4 -5.46 32.74 -35.74
CA VAL A 4 -5.23 34.06 -36.34
C VAL A 4 -3.74 34.30 -36.53
N THR A 5 -3.40 35.12 -37.53
CA THR A 5 -2.00 35.47 -37.81
C THR A 5 -1.37 36.34 -36.71
N SER A 6 -2.19 37.07 -35.96
CA SER A 6 -1.78 37.81 -34.75
C SER A 6 -2.97 38.01 -33.81
N LEU A 7 -2.69 38.05 -32.50
CA LEU A 7 -3.64 38.45 -31.44
C LEU A 7 -3.64 39.97 -31.19
N SER A 8 -2.89 40.74 -31.97
CA SER A 8 -2.94 42.20 -31.97
C SER A 8 -4.03 42.70 -32.91
N VAL A 9 -4.81 43.69 -32.47
CA VAL A 9 -5.81 44.35 -33.34
C VAL A 9 -5.11 45.28 -34.32
N PRO A 10 -5.30 45.12 -35.64
CA PRO A 10 -4.68 45.99 -36.63
C PRO A 10 -5.32 47.38 -36.61
N ASN A 11 -4.51 48.40 -36.92
CA ASN A 11 -5.04 49.73 -37.26
C ASN A 11 -5.75 49.67 -38.62
N GLY A 12 -6.86 50.41 -38.80
CA GLY A 12 -7.58 50.43 -40.07
C GLY A 12 -8.96 51.08 -39.96
N THR A 13 -9.84 50.74 -40.92
CA THR A 13 -11.24 51.17 -40.87
C THR A 13 -11.94 50.60 -39.64
N GLY A 14 -13.02 51.23 -39.16
CA GLY A 14 -13.78 50.73 -38.01
C GLY A 14 -14.26 49.27 -38.17
N SER A 15 -14.56 48.86 -39.40
CA SER A 15 -14.89 47.47 -39.73
C SER A 15 -13.72 46.51 -39.53
N ALA A 16 -12.51 46.89 -39.98
CA ALA A 16 -11.30 46.08 -39.84
C ALA A 16 -10.90 45.91 -38.36
N VAL A 17 -11.00 46.98 -37.56
CA VAL A 17 -10.74 46.94 -36.11
C VAL A 17 -11.70 45.98 -35.40
N ARG A 18 -13.01 46.10 -35.66
CA ARG A 18 -14.03 45.20 -35.09
C ARG A 18 -13.79 43.74 -35.47
N GLN A 19 -13.44 43.49 -36.74
CA GLN A 19 -13.11 42.15 -37.21
C GLN A 19 -11.87 41.58 -36.50
N GLY A 20 -10.83 42.39 -36.31
CA GLY A 20 -9.63 42.02 -35.56
C GLY A 20 -9.91 41.58 -34.13
N PHE A 21 -10.79 42.30 -33.42
CA PHE A 21 -11.23 41.92 -32.07
C PHE A 21 -11.95 40.56 -32.06
N ASN A 22 -12.96 40.38 -32.91
CA ASN A 22 -13.74 39.13 -32.97
C ASN A 22 -12.83 37.93 -33.28
N ASN A 23 -11.88 38.12 -34.19
CA ASN A 23 -10.91 37.09 -34.56
C ASN A 23 -9.99 36.75 -33.39
N SER A 24 -9.45 37.74 -32.68
CA SER A 24 -8.55 37.53 -31.54
C SER A 24 -9.24 36.85 -30.36
N ILE A 25 -10.48 37.24 -30.07
CA ILE A 25 -11.30 36.62 -29.02
C ILE A 25 -11.61 35.16 -29.38
N SER A 26 -12.00 34.90 -30.64
CA SER A 26 -12.30 33.54 -31.11
C SER A 26 -11.06 32.63 -31.06
N ALA A 27 -9.89 33.14 -31.45
CA ALA A 27 -8.64 32.40 -31.36
C ALA A 27 -8.29 32.10 -29.90
N THR A 28 -8.39 33.08 -29.00
CA THR A 28 -8.09 32.87 -27.56
C THR A 28 -9.06 31.89 -26.91
N ALA A 29 -10.36 32.00 -27.21
CA ALA A 29 -11.40 31.10 -26.70
C ALA A 29 -11.19 29.64 -27.14
N THR A 30 -10.46 29.43 -28.24
CA THR A 30 -10.14 28.10 -28.76
C THR A 30 -8.68 27.69 -28.51
N LEU A 31 -7.98 28.38 -27.58
CA LEU A 31 -6.56 28.14 -27.28
C LEU A 31 -5.70 28.14 -28.55
N ASN A 32 -5.94 29.08 -29.46
CA ASN A 32 -5.26 29.21 -30.75
C ASN A 32 -5.25 27.91 -31.58
N SER A 33 -6.34 27.12 -31.49
CA SER A 33 -6.41 25.78 -32.09
C SER A 33 -6.08 25.76 -33.58
N GLY A 34 -5.33 24.75 -34.01
CA GLY A 34 -4.99 24.54 -35.41
C GLY A 34 -3.95 23.46 -35.63
N PRO A 35 -3.78 23.00 -36.88
CA PRO A 35 -2.85 21.91 -37.22
C PRO A 35 -1.37 22.33 -37.19
N SER A 36 -1.10 23.64 -37.20
CA SER A 36 0.23 24.25 -37.15
C SER A 36 0.35 25.21 -35.97
N ALA A 37 1.58 25.48 -35.51
CA ALA A 37 1.81 26.45 -34.44
C ALA A 37 1.39 27.88 -34.88
N PRO A 38 0.88 28.73 -33.96
CA PRO A 38 0.55 30.11 -34.30
C PRO A 38 1.77 30.87 -34.84
N PRO A 39 1.61 31.63 -35.94
CA PRO A 39 2.74 32.30 -36.59
C PRO A 39 3.30 33.45 -35.73
N THR A 40 2.45 34.12 -34.95
CA THR A 40 2.89 35.08 -33.93
C THR A 40 2.83 34.40 -32.58
N THR A 41 3.97 34.33 -31.88
CA THR A 41 4.07 33.67 -30.57
C THR A 41 4.24 34.68 -29.44
N TRP A 42 3.65 34.38 -28.29
CA TRP A 42 3.75 35.15 -27.05
C TRP A 42 4.24 34.24 -25.93
N PRO A 43 5.07 34.73 -24.98
CA PRO A 43 5.38 33.99 -23.76
C PRO A 43 4.11 33.47 -23.08
N TYR A 44 4.14 32.23 -22.60
CA TYR A 44 3.03 31.60 -21.87
C TYR A 44 1.72 31.43 -22.66
N MET A 45 1.71 31.57 -23.98
CA MET A 45 0.51 31.32 -24.75
C MET A 45 0.19 29.83 -24.87
N LEU A 46 -1.10 29.50 -24.87
CA LEU A 46 -1.58 28.14 -25.12
C LEU A 46 -1.89 27.91 -26.60
N TRP A 47 -1.62 26.68 -27.06
CA TRP A 47 -1.94 26.18 -28.38
C TRP A 47 -2.53 24.77 -28.30
N ALA A 48 -3.75 24.60 -28.80
CA ALA A 48 -4.35 23.30 -29.05
C ALA A 48 -3.94 22.80 -30.45
N ASP A 49 -2.94 21.91 -30.50
CA ASP A 49 -2.45 21.29 -31.72
C ASP A 49 -3.42 20.19 -32.16
N THR A 50 -4.21 20.48 -33.19
CA THR A 50 -5.24 19.54 -33.68
C THR A 50 -4.66 18.39 -34.50
N THR A 51 -3.40 18.46 -34.92
CA THR A 51 -2.73 17.37 -35.65
C THR A 51 -2.32 16.28 -34.65
N THR A 52 -1.74 16.69 -33.53
CA THR A 52 -1.25 15.76 -32.49
C THR A 52 -2.26 15.51 -31.38
N GLY A 53 -3.32 16.30 -31.29
CA GLY A 53 -4.31 16.23 -30.21
C GLY A 53 -3.75 16.70 -28.86
N LEU A 54 -2.73 17.55 -28.86
CA LEU A 54 -2.00 18.00 -27.66
C LEU A 54 -2.30 19.46 -27.32
N VAL A 55 -2.27 19.80 -26.04
CA VAL A 55 -2.18 21.21 -25.60
C VAL A 55 -0.74 21.55 -25.28
N LYS A 56 -0.25 22.64 -25.85
CA LYS A 56 1.11 23.15 -25.70
C LYS A 56 1.10 24.55 -25.07
N LEU A 57 2.06 24.85 -24.21
CA LEU A 57 2.32 26.14 -23.59
C LEU A 57 3.65 26.69 -24.11
N ARG A 58 3.67 27.93 -24.58
CA ARG A 58 4.91 28.61 -24.96
C ARG A 58 5.73 28.93 -23.72
N ASN A 59 7.04 28.67 -23.74
CA ASN A 59 7.90 28.96 -22.59
C ASN A 59 7.99 30.47 -22.32
N SER A 60 8.49 30.83 -21.12
CA SER A 60 8.68 32.22 -20.69
C SER A 60 9.57 33.04 -21.62
N ALA A 61 10.58 32.41 -22.23
CA ALA A 61 11.48 33.02 -23.19
C ALA A 61 10.88 33.18 -24.60
N ASN A 62 9.68 32.65 -24.85
CA ASN A 62 9.03 32.62 -26.16
C ASN A 62 9.85 31.95 -27.29
N THR A 63 10.67 30.95 -26.95
CA THR A 63 11.56 30.23 -27.88
C THR A 63 11.12 28.79 -28.15
N ALA A 64 10.39 28.15 -27.23
CA ALA A 64 10.00 26.74 -27.35
C ALA A 64 8.57 26.47 -26.87
N TRP A 65 8.01 25.34 -27.29
CA TRP A 65 6.70 24.83 -26.86
C TRP A 65 6.88 23.68 -25.86
N ILE A 66 6.15 23.75 -24.75
CA ILE A 66 6.10 22.73 -23.70
C ILE A 66 4.75 22.02 -23.80
N THR A 67 4.72 20.69 -23.91
CA THR A 67 3.44 19.95 -23.89
C THR A 67 2.89 19.91 -22.47
N VAL A 68 1.66 20.38 -22.27
CA VAL A 68 1.01 20.46 -20.94
C VAL A 68 -0.15 19.48 -20.77
N ALA A 69 -0.69 18.95 -21.86
CA ALA A 69 -1.62 17.82 -21.84
C ALA A 69 -1.32 16.91 -23.02
N ALA A 70 -1.10 15.62 -22.75
CA ALA A 70 -0.87 14.59 -23.75
C ALA A 70 -1.72 13.35 -23.56
N GLY A 71 -1.92 12.59 -24.64
CA GLY A 71 -2.39 11.21 -24.56
C GLY A 71 -3.90 10.99 -24.65
N TYR A 72 -4.73 12.02 -24.86
CA TYR A 72 -6.13 11.82 -25.23
C TYR A 72 -6.61 12.92 -26.20
N PRO A 73 -7.29 12.57 -27.31
CA PRO A 73 -7.78 13.56 -28.25
C PRO A 73 -8.75 14.52 -27.55
N ILE A 74 -8.43 15.81 -27.64
CA ILE A 74 -9.26 16.91 -27.15
C ILE A 74 -10.59 16.87 -27.92
N GLY A 75 -11.64 16.27 -27.32
CA GLY A 75 -12.98 16.18 -27.93
C GLY A 75 -13.69 14.84 -27.84
N SER A 76 -13.04 13.75 -27.38
CA SER A 76 -13.77 12.53 -27.04
C SER A 76 -14.44 12.65 -25.68
N SER A 77 -15.73 12.29 -25.59
CA SER A 77 -16.65 12.43 -24.44
C SER A 77 -16.29 11.65 -23.16
N GLY A 78 -15.01 11.29 -22.97
CA GLY A 78 -14.52 10.57 -21.79
C GLY A 78 -13.07 10.92 -21.40
N GLY A 79 -12.53 12.07 -21.80
CA GLY A 79 -11.12 12.40 -21.57
C GLY A 79 -10.80 12.78 -20.12
N SER A 80 -10.01 11.96 -19.43
CA SER A 80 -9.28 12.39 -18.23
C SER A 80 -8.25 13.46 -18.63
N VAL A 81 -8.22 14.62 -17.97
CA VAL A 81 -7.10 15.58 -18.11
C VAL A 81 -5.94 14.99 -17.31
N PRO A 82 -4.90 14.41 -17.93
CA PRO A 82 -3.84 13.81 -17.15
C PRO A 82 -2.91 14.95 -16.74
N LEU A 83 -3.04 15.39 -15.49
CA LEU A 83 -2.22 16.43 -14.87
C LEU A 83 -0.70 16.08 -14.89
N LEU A 84 -0.34 14.84 -15.24
CA LEU A 84 1.02 14.36 -15.47
C LEU A 84 1.11 13.44 -16.71
N SER A 85 0.59 13.84 -17.87
CA SER A 85 0.82 13.09 -19.12
C SER A 85 2.04 13.61 -19.86
N GLY A 86 3.23 13.30 -19.36
CA GLY A 86 4.27 12.95 -20.30
C GLY A 86 3.87 11.60 -20.91
N THR A 87 3.75 11.51 -22.23
CA THR A 87 3.81 10.22 -22.93
C THR A 87 5.21 9.64 -22.69
N ASN A 88 5.43 9.07 -21.52
CA ASN A 88 6.72 8.54 -21.11
C ASN A 88 6.83 7.13 -21.66
N THR A 89 7.14 7.00 -22.95
CA THR A 89 8.04 5.92 -23.36
C THR A 89 9.37 6.22 -22.68
N TRP A 90 9.56 5.67 -21.47
CA TRP A 90 10.80 5.79 -20.70
C TRP A 90 11.36 7.21 -20.60
N SER A 91 10.66 8.07 -19.87
CA SER A 91 11.28 9.25 -19.28
C SER A 91 10.73 9.33 -17.87
N ALA A 92 11.57 8.94 -16.91
CA ALA A 92 11.31 9.18 -15.51
C ALA A 92 10.84 10.62 -15.31
N MET A 93 10.02 10.87 -14.30
CA MET A 93 10.01 12.18 -13.68
C MET A 93 11.49 12.51 -13.40
N GLN A 94 12.07 13.43 -14.18
CA GLN A 94 13.39 14.01 -13.87
C GLN A 94 13.21 15.00 -12.72
N THR A 95 12.74 14.49 -11.59
CA THR A 95 13.06 15.04 -10.29
C THR A 95 13.92 13.97 -9.65
N SER A 96 15.17 14.31 -9.42
CA SER A 96 16.05 13.52 -8.57
C SER A 96 15.28 13.14 -7.29
N SER A 97 14.96 11.84 -7.16
CA SER A 97 14.38 11.17 -5.99
C SER A 97 12.84 11.14 -5.90
N ALA A 98 12.28 9.92 -5.95
CA ALA A 98 10.88 9.50 -5.74
C ALA A 98 9.91 9.60 -6.96
N GLU A 99 9.62 8.44 -7.56
CA GLU A 99 8.43 8.21 -8.39
C GLU A 99 7.31 7.65 -7.49
N VAL A 100 6.17 8.34 -7.40
CA VAL A 100 4.92 7.80 -6.81
C VAL A 100 4.03 7.36 -7.96
N GLY A 101 4.07 6.08 -8.29
CA GLY A 101 3.17 5.51 -9.29
C GLY A 101 1.96 4.86 -8.61
N PHE A 102 0.79 5.47 -8.67
CA PHE A 102 -0.48 4.74 -8.48
C PHE A 102 -0.74 3.94 -9.75
N ARG A 103 -0.15 2.75 -9.81
CA ARG A 103 -0.22 1.91 -11.00
C ARG A 103 -1.44 1.01 -10.90
N GLY A 104 -2.54 1.42 -11.52
CA GLY A 104 -3.52 0.49 -12.08
C GLY A 104 -2.92 -0.16 -13.34
N GLN A 105 -1.75 -0.79 -13.21
CA GLN A 105 -1.05 -1.36 -14.37
C GLN A 105 -1.80 -2.63 -14.78
N ARG A 106 -2.60 -2.51 -15.84
CA ARG A 106 -2.97 -3.66 -16.68
C ARG A 106 -1.66 -4.15 -17.31
N SER A 107 -1.00 -5.12 -16.66
CA SER A 107 0.25 -5.67 -17.20
C SER A 107 -0.01 -6.15 -18.62
N SER A 108 0.70 -5.55 -19.59
CA SER A 108 0.74 -6.05 -20.97
C SER A 108 1.82 -7.11 -21.15
N GLN A 109 2.31 -7.72 -20.06
CA GLN A 109 3.37 -8.72 -20.14
C GLN A 109 3.23 -9.73 -19.01
N THR A 110 2.41 -10.76 -19.23
CA THR A 110 2.65 -12.13 -18.74
C THR A 110 1.79 -13.06 -19.60
N THR A 111 2.32 -14.24 -19.89
CA THR A 111 1.77 -15.32 -20.71
C THR A 111 0.48 -15.95 -20.17
N THR A 112 -0.20 -15.29 -19.22
CA THR A 112 -1.41 -15.77 -18.54
C THR A 112 -2.45 -14.64 -18.58
N PRO A 113 -3.53 -14.77 -19.36
CA PRO A 113 -4.62 -13.79 -19.35
C PRO A 113 -5.22 -13.62 -17.95
N GLY A 114 -5.25 -12.39 -17.42
CA GLY A 114 -6.14 -12.03 -16.29
C GLY A 114 -5.52 -11.62 -14.95
N GLU A 115 -4.26 -11.18 -14.90
CA GLU A 115 -3.68 -10.61 -13.67
C GLU A 115 -3.87 -9.08 -13.61
N ILE A 116 -4.44 -8.56 -12.52
CA ILE A 116 -4.56 -7.13 -12.25
C ILE A 116 -3.95 -6.80 -10.89
N ASN A 117 -3.02 -5.85 -10.89
CA ASN A 117 -2.40 -5.31 -9.67
C ASN A 117 -3.03 -3.95 -9.34
N TYR A 118 -3.65 -3.86 -8.17
CA TYR A 118 -4.23 -2.63 -7.63
C TYR A 118 -3.31 -2.12 -6.51
N GLY A 119 -2.47 -1.12 -6.80
CA GLY A 119 -1.54 -0.62 -5.79
C GLY A 119 -0.53 0.43 -6.26
N GLY A 120 0.46 0.66 -5.42
CA GLY A 120 1.52 1.63 -5.62
C GLY A 120 2.90 1.00 -5.57
N ARG A 121 3.81 1.55 -6.39
CA ARG A 121 5.23 1.22 -6.38
C ARG A 121 6.03 2.49 -6.14
N LEU A 122 6.97 2.43 -5.20
CA LEU A 122 8.02 3.42 -5.00
C LEU A 122 9.34 2.83 -5.47
N ARG A 123 10.06 3.54 -6.36
CA ARG A 123 11.34 3.07 -6.90
C ARG A 123 12.41 4.15 -6.82
N SER A 124 13.63 3.77 -6.44
CA SER A 124 14.83 4.60 -6.62
C SER A 124 15.54 4.25 -7.94
N GLY A 125 15.97 5.27 -8.69
CA GLY A 125 16.48 5.10 -10.07
C GLY A 125 17.85 4.43 -10.20
N ILE A 126 18.77 4.59 -9.23
CA ILE A 126 20.20 4.23 -9.41
C ILE A 126 20.59 2.91 -8.72
N VAL A 127 19.81 2.43 -7.74
CA VAL A 127 20.13 1.18 -7.03
C VAL A 127 18.95 0.20 -7.04
N GLY A 128 17.83 0.52 -7.71
CA GLY A 128 16.73 -0.45 -7.87
C GLY A 128 16.02 -0.81 -6.57
N VAL A 129 16.17 -0.02 -5.51
CA VAL A 129 15.37 -0.19 -4.29
C VAL A 129 13.91 0.03 -4.66
N ILE A 130 13.08 -0.99 -4.41
CA ILE A 130 11.65 -1.00 -4.72
C ILE A 130 10.90 -1.28 -3.43
N ALA A 131 9.84 -0.52 -3.18
CA ALA A 131 8.82 -0.85 -2.21
C ALA A 131 7.47 -0.91 -2.93
N ASP A 132 6.82 -2.07 -2.86
CA ASP A 132 5.50 -2.26 -3.44
C ASP A 132 4.45 -2.51 -2.35
N PHE A 133 3.27 -1.92 -2.55
CA PHE A 133 2.06 -2.24 -1.81
C PHE A 133 0.92 -2.40 -2.81
N PHE A 134 0.45 -3.63 -3.00
CA PHE A 134 -0.60 -3.92 -3.98
C PHE A 134 -1.44 -5.11 -3.60
N ILE A 135 -2.65 -5.14 -4.15
CA ILE A 135 -3.52 -6.31 -4.18
C ILE A 135 -3.42 -6.91 -5.57
N GLN A 136 -3.12 -8.20 -5.66
CA GLN A 136 -3.11 -8.94 -6.91
C GLN A 136 -4.41 -9.74 -7.02
N SER A 137 -5.09 -9.63 -8.15
CA SER A 137 -6.20 -10.50 -8.51
C SER A 137 -5.84 -11.27 -9.77
N THR A 138 -5.92 -12.59 -9.72
CA THR A 138 -5.71 -13.47 -10.88
C THR A 138 -7.02 -14.19 -11.20
N VAL A 139 -7.43 -14.23 -12.47
CA VAL A 139 -8.59 -15.03 -12.90
C VAL A 139 -8.38 -16.49 -12.49
N ASN A 140 -9.31 -17.04 -11.70
CA ASN A 140 -9.24 -18.37 -11.07
C ASN A 140 -8.06 -18.58 -10.09
N GLY A 141 -7.41 -17.52 -9.61
CA GLY A 141 -6.38 -17.56 -8.57
C GLY A 141 -6.81 -16.89 -7.27
N ALA A 142 -6.02 -17.08 -6.21
CA ALA A 142 -6.23 -16.34 -4.96
C ALA A 142 -5.98 -14.84 -5.21
N VAL A 143 -6.81 -14.00 -4.57
CA VAL A 143 -6.45 -12.60 -4.38
C VAL A 143 -5.44 -12.58 -3.25
N ASP A 144 -4.34 -11.84 -3.36
CA ASP A 144 -3.39 -11.65 -2.25
C ASP A 144 -3.09 -10.16 -2.09
N ALA A 145 -3.07 -9.68 -0.85
CA ALA A 145 -2.46 -8.39 -0.56
C ALA A 145 -0.97 -8.62 -0.27
N VAL A 146 -0.10 -7.83 -0.90
CA VAL A 146 1.34 -8.04 -0.86
C VAL A 146 2.07 -6.76 -0.48
N ILE A 147 3.02 -6.90 0.45
CA ILE A 147 4.08 -5.92 0.68
C ILE A 147 5.37 -6.53 0.17
N THR A 148 6.08 -5.84 -0.71
CA THR A 148 7.44 -6.24 -1.11
C THR A 148 8.44 -5.13 -0.83
N ALA A 149 9.66 -5.55 -0.50
CA ALA A 149 10.82 -4.68 -0.45
C ALA A 149 11.96 -5.35 -1.21
N ASP A 150 12.49 -4.69 -2.23
CA ASP A 150 13.70 -5.09 -2.95
C ASP A 150 14.79 -4.05 -2.65
N ASN A 151 16.00 -4.51 -2.33
CA ASN A 151 17.14 -3.62 -2.14
C ASN A 151 17.93 -3.37 -3.45
N GLY A 152 17.44 -3.91 -4.57
CA GLY A 152 17.97 -3.83 -5.92
C GLY A 152 19.31 -4.55 -6.15
N SER A 153 19.74 -5.36 -5.18
CA SER A 153 20.87 -6.29 -5.29
C SER A 153 20.44 -7.75 -5.47
N GLY A 154 19.16 -7.97 -5.82
CA GLY A 154 18.57 -9.31 -5.95
C GLY A 154 18.06 -9.89 -4.62
N GLN A 155 18.06 -9.11 -3.54
CA GLN A 155 17.42 -9.48 -2.28
C GLN A 155 16.05 -8.84 -2.18
N ASN A 156 15.03 -9.68 -2.17
CA ASN A 156 13.64 -9.31 -2.00
C ASN A 156 13.04 -9.95 -0.74
N ALA A 157 12.35 -9.14 0.05
CA ALA A 157 11.43 -9.59 1.10
C ALA A 157 9.99 -9.42 0.61
N ALA A 158 9.14 -10.36 0.98
CA ALA A 158 7.73 -10.32 0.65
C ALA A 158 6.90 -10.82 1.83
N TRP A 159 5.84 -10.07 2.11
CA TRP A 159 4.80 -10.43 3.07
C TRP A 159 3.49 -10.55 2.32
N LEU A 160 2.93 -11.76 2.33
CA LEU A 160 1.65 -12.08 1.70
C LEU A 160 0.56 -12.06 2.76
N PHE A 161 -0.55 -11.43 2.46
CA PHE A 161 -1.76 -11.43 3.28
C PHE A 161 -2.86 -12.07 2.47
N ASN A 162 -3.24 -13.28 2.89
CA ASN A 162 -4.28 -14.05 2.24
C ASN A 162 -5.66 -13.52 2.69
N PRO A 163 -6.47 -12.93 1.81
CA PRO A 163 -7.73 -12.29 2.17
C PRO A 163 -8.86 -13.29 2.45
N VAL A 164 -8.67 -14.57 2.11
CA VAL A 164 -9.67 -15.62 2.37
C VAL A 164 -9.52 -16.15 3.80
N SER A 165 -8.29 -16.43 4.21
CA SER A 165 -7.98 -16.95 5.55
C SER A 165 -7.61 -15.88 6.57
N GLY A 166 -7.29 -14.67 6.13
CA GLY A 166 -6.73 -13.61 6.96
C GLY A 166 -5.28 -13.85 7.39
N ASN A 167 -4.62 -14.91 6.89
CA ASN A 167 -3.27 -15.28 7.29
C ASN A 167 -2.22 -14.35 6.66
N GLY A 168 -1.20 -13.99 7.44
CA GLY A 168 -0.02 -13.26 6.99
C GLY A 168 1.21 -14.18 6.93
N PHE A 169 1.92 -14.18 5.80
CA PHE A 169 3.11 -15.01 5.57
C PHE A 169 4.34 -14.14 5.33
N ALA A 170 5.41 -14.35 6.09
CA ALA A 170 6.74 -13.82 5.77
C ALA A 170 7.53 -14.89 5.00
N LEU A 171 7.65 -14.75 3.67
CA LEU A 171 8.13 -15.85 2.81
C LEU A 171 9.59 -16.27 3.05
N LYS A 172 10.41 -15.37 3.59
CA LYS A 172 11.85 -15.59 3.82
C LYS A 172 12.29 -15.22 5.25
N GLY A 173 11.35 -15.15 6.19
CA GLY A 173 11.63 -14.69 7.55
C GLY A 173 10.47 -14.88 8.52
N ALA A 174 10.50 -14.13 9.62
CA ALA A 174 9.46 -14.13 10.63
C ALA A 174 9.18 -12.69 11.08
N TRP A 175 8.02 -12.47 11.70
CA TRP A 175 7.78 -11.28 12.49
C TRP A 175 8.59 -11.38 13.78
N THR A 176 9.47 -10.41 14.03
CA THR A 176 10.36 -10.42 15.19
C THR A 176 9.99 -9.31 16.17
N SER A 177 9.88 -9.65 17.45
CA SER A 177 9.69 -8.69 18.54
C SER A 177 10.99 -8.55 19.33
N GLY A 178 11.42 -7.32 19.62
CA GLY A 178 12.59 -7.07 20.48
C GLY A 178 12.33 -7.49 21.93
N SER A 179 13.28 -8.18 22.57
CA SER A 179 13.08 -8.82 23.90
C SER A 179 14.35 -8.79 24.77
N ASP A 180 15.04 -7.65 24.82
CA ASP A 180 16.24 -7.44 25.64
C ASP A 180 15.89 -7.10 27.11
N ILE A 181 16.70 -7.52 28.09
CA ILE A 181 16.45 -7.23 29.52
C ILE A 181 16.42 -5.72 29.81
N ARG A 182 17.13 -4.90 29.03
CA ARG A 182 17.11 -3.43 29.14
C ARG A 182 15.75 -2.83 28.78
N LEU A 183 14.90 -3.59 28.07
CA LEU A 183 13.52 -3.21 27.76
C LEU A 183 12.53 -3.69 28.82
N LYS A 184 13.00 -4.38 29.88
CA LYS A 184 12.18 -5.00 30.92
C LYS A 184 12.70 -4.63 32.32
N PRO A 185 12.71 -3.33 32.67
CA PRO A 185 13.27 -2.86 33.95
C PRO A 185 12.54 -3.45 35.16
N ASP A 186 11.24 -3.72 35.02
CA ASP A 186 10.37 -4.22 36.09
C ASP A 186 10.00 -5.70 35.86
N LEU A 187 10.96 -6.52 35.42
CA LEU A 187 10.73 -7.94 35.18
C LEU A 187 10.54 -8.70 36.50
N GLU A 188 9.30 -9.09 36.78
CA GLU A 188 8.95 -9.91 37.95
C GLU A 188 8.68 -11.38 37.55
N PRO A 189 9.11 -12.36 38.37
CA PRO A 189 8.73 -13.76 38.17
C PRO A 189 7.22 -13.97 38.28
N ILE A 190 6.69 -14.90 37.47
CA ILE A 190 5.28 -15.30 37.57
C ILE A 190 5.13 -16.24 38.77
N SER A 191 4.48 -15.76 39.83
CA SER A 191 4.13 -16.57 41.00
C SER A 191 3.06 -17.62 40.68
N ASP A 192 3.12 -18.78 41.33
CA ASP A 192 2.17 -19.90 41.17
C ASP A 192 1.96 -20.33 39.71
N ALA A 193 3.01 -20.22 38.89
CA ALA A 193 2.96 -20.40 37.45
C ALA A 193 2.43 -21.77 37.04
N LEU A 194 2.83 -22.85 37.71
CA LEU A 194 2.32 -24.19 37.40
C LEU A 194 0.82 -24.30 37.65
N SER A 195 0.36 -23.84 38.82
CA SER A 195 -1.07 -23.85 39.16
C SER A 195 -1.87 -23.03 38.15
N LYS A 196 -1.39 -21.85 37.77
CA LYS A 196 -1.99 -20.98 36.75
C LYS A 196 -1.97 -21.63 35.36
N ALA A 197 -0.88 -22.28 34.95
CA ALA A 197 -0.79 -22.94 33.65
C ALA A 197 -1.79 -24.10 33.54
N LEU A 198 -2.03 -24.83 34.64
CA LEU A 198 -2.98 -25.94 34.68
C LEU A 198 -4.45 -25.50 34.59
N THR A 199 -4.77 -24.22 34.79
CA THR A 199 -6.14 -23.70 34.58
C THR A 199 -6.44 -23.33 33.13
N VAL A 200 -5.42 -23.26 32.27
CA VAL A 200 -5.57 -22.80 30.88
C VAL A 200 -6.10 -23.91 29.99
N ARG A 201 -7.28 -23.70 29.39
CA ARG A 201 -7.80 -24.61 28.36
C ARG A 201 -6.97 -24.48 27.08
N SER A 202 -6.53 -25.62 26.56
CA SER A 202 -5.81 -25.74 25.30
C SER A 202 -6.33 -26.93 24.49
N GLY A 203 -6.21 -26.85 23.16
CA GLY A 203 -6.62 -27.96 22.29
C GLY A 203 -6.86 -27.54 20.86
N THR A 204 -7.55 -28.41 20.14
CA THR A 204 -7.93 -28.22 18.74
C THR A 204 -9.38 -27.76 18.64
N TYR A 205 -9.69 -26.90 17.68
CA TYR A 205 -11.05 -26.42 17.43
C TYR A 205 -11.23 -26.07 15.94
N HIS A 206 -12.48 -25.92 15.51
CA HIS A 206 -12.80 -25.27 14.24
C HIS A 206 -13.29 -23.85 14.56
N ASP A 207 -12.73 -22.86 13.88
CA ASP A 207 -13.04 -21.46 14.15
C ASP A 207 -14.45 -21.11 13.68
N ALA A 208 -15.26 -20.47 14.52
CA ALA A 208 -16.64 -20.13 14.19
C ALA A 208 -16.78 -19.05 13.10
N ARG A 209 -15.69 -18.35 12.75
CA ARG A 209 -15.67 -17.32 11.70
C ARG A 209 -15.54 -17.92 10.30
N ASP A 210 -14.71 -18.93 10.14
CA ASP A 210 -14.30 -19.45 8.82
C ASP A 210 -14.31 -20.98 8.71
N GLY A 211 -14.62 -21.69 9.80
CA GLY A 211 -14.65 -23.14 9.88
C GLY A 211 -13.27 -23.81 9.82
N GLN A 212 -12.17 -23.06 9.85
CA GLN A 212 -10.82 -23.61 9.72
C GLN A 212 -10.41 -24.35 10.99
N PHE A 213 -9.72 -25.49 10.82
CA PHE A 213 -9.08 -26.20 11.92
C PHE A 213 -7.93 -25.38 12.51
N ARG A 214 -7.90 -25.23 13.83
CA ARG A 214 -6.90 -24.48 14.57
C ARG A 214 -6.51 -25.20 15.86
N VAL A 215 -5.32 -24.86 16.36
CA VAL A 215 -4.79 -25.35 17.65
C VAL A 215 -4.38 -24.13 18.47
N SER A 216 -4.90 -24.00 19.70
CA SER A 216 -4.64 -22.82 20.53
C SER A 216 -4.94 -23.06 22.01
N VAL A 217 -4.59 -22.06 22.82
CA VAL A 217 -5.15 -21.80 24.16
C VAL A 217 -6.33 -20.83 24.09
N VAL A 218 -7.13 -20.78 25.15
CA VAL A 218 -8.20 -19.78 25.33
C VAL A 218 -7.65 -18.52 25.99
N MET A 219 -7.79 -17.36 25.34
CA MET A 219 -7.24 -16.10 25.85
C MET A 219 -7.92 -15.59 27.12
N ASP A 220 -9.18 -15.95 27.38
CA ASP A 220 -9.82 -15.64 28.67
C ASP A 220 -9.08 -16.26 29.85
N ASP A 221 -8.62 -17.50 29.71
CA ASP A 221 -7.92 -18.21 30.78
C ASP A 221 -6.51 -17.66 30.98
N ILE A 222 -5.84 -17.27 29.87
CA ILE A 222 -4.54 -16.59 29.92
C ILE A 222 -4.64 -15.25 30.64
N ASP A 223 -5.66 -14.45 30.32
CA ASP A 223 -5.88 -13.16 30.97
C ASP A 223 -6.31 -13.30 32.43
N ALA A 224 -7.05 -14.37 32.78
CA ALA A 224 -7.33 -14.68 34.18
C ALA A 224 -6.05 -15.08 34.96
N ALA A 225 -5.14 -15.82 34.32
CA ALA A 225 -3.87 -16.24 34.92
C ALA A 225 -2.84 -15.10 35.01
N ILE A 226 -2.81 -14.23 34.00
CA ILE A 226 -1.93 -13.07 33.86
C ILE A 226 -2.80 -11.86 33.46
N PRO A 227 -3.37 -11.13 34.44
CA PRO A 227 -4.25 -10.00 34.18
C PRO A 227 -3.61 -8.93 33.29
N GLY A 228 -4.36 -8.49 32.27
CA GLY A 228 -3.91 -7.46 31.32
C GLY A 228 -3.09 -8.01 30.15
N SER A 229 -3.02 -9.34 29.99
CA SER A 229 -2.35 -9.97 28.85
C SER A 229 -3.21 -10.02 27.59
N ALA A 230 -4.53 -9.83 27.72
CA ALA A 230 -5.42 -9.74 26.57
C ALA A 230 -5.59 -8.29 26.06
N SER A 231 -5.56 -8.16 24.75
CA SER A 231 -6.11 -7.05 23.98
C SER A 231 -7.55 -7.33 23.55
N ILE A 232 -8.27 -6.30 23.12
CA ILE A 232 -9.68 -6.40 22.73
C ILE A 232 -9.84 -6.16 21.22
N ILE A 233 -10.49 -7.11 20.55
CA ILE A 233 -11.08 -6.90 19.23
C ILE A 233 -12.53 -6.44 19.45
N PRO A 234 -12.90 -5.21 19.05
CA PRO A 234 -14.20 -4.63 19.41
C PRO A 234 -15.40 -5.46 18.95
N GLU A 235 -15.38 -5.92 17.69
CA GLU A 235 -16.47 -6.71 17.12
C GLU A 235 -15.90 -7.75 16.15
N VAL A 236 -16.42 -8.97 16.24
CA VAL A 236 -16.14 -10.08 15.33
C VAL A 236 -17.46 -10.63 14.84
N THR A 237 -17.65 -10.62 13.51
CA THR A 237 -18.78 -11.27 12.86
C THR A 237 -18.45 -12.74 12.58
N LEU A 238 -19.35 -13.64 12.98
CA LEU A 238 -19.24 -15.08 12.73
C LEU A 238 -19.78 -15.44 11.35
N ALA A 239 -19.56 -16.69 10.93
CA ALA A 239 -20.04 -17.20 9.64
C ALA A 239 -21.58 -17.12 9.48
N ASP A 240 -22.32 -17.20 10.58
CA ASP A 240 -23.79 -17.09 10.61
C ASP A 240 -24.31 -15.63 10.64
N GLY A 241 -23.40 -14.65 10.62
CA GLY A 241 -23.73 -13.22 10.67
C GLY A 241 -23.94 -12.67 12.08
N SER A 242 -23.91 -13.50 13.12
CA SER A 242 -23.94 -13.03 14.51
C SER A 242 -22.65 -12.29 14.86
N VAL A 243 -22.72 -11.37 15.82
CA VAL A 243 -21.58 -10.54 16.24
C VAL A 243 -21.23 -10.82 17.69
N ILE A 244 -19.97 -11.15 17.94
CA ILE A 244 -19.38 -11.19 19.27
C ILE A 244 -18.64 -9.87 19.50
N LYS A 245 -18.92 -9.22 20.63
CA LYS A 245 -18.25 -8.00 21.04
C LYS A 245 -17.13 -8.29 22.03
N ASP A 246 -16.15 -7.38 22.06
CA ASP A 246 -15.04 -7.39 23.00
C ASP A 246 -14.28 -8.73 23.06
N VAL A 247 -14.01 -9.30 21.89
CA VAL A 247 -13.31 -10.59 21.78
C VAL A 247 -11.88 -10.43 22.28
N LYS A 248 -11.51 -11.21 23.29
CA LYS A 248 -10.13 -11.24 23.80
C LYS A 248 -9.18 -11.84 22.77
N ALA A 249 -8.13 -11.11 22.46
CA ALA A 249 -7.02 -11.53 21.61
C ALA A 249 -5.70 -11.27 22.31
N GLY A 250 -4.65 -12.02 21.99
CA GLY A 250 -3.37 -11.89 22.69
C GLY A 250 -2.18 -12.00 21.77
N ASP A 251 -1.11 -11.37 22.21
CA ASP A 251 0.26 -11.73 21.86
C ASP A 251 0.57 -13.12 22.46
N TRP A 252 1.25 -13.98 21.69
CA TRP A 252 1.66 -15.32 22.12
C TRP A 252 2.78 -15.31 23.18
N GLY A 253 3.34 -14.16 23.52
CA GLY A 253 4.32 -13.97 24.57
C GLY A 253 3.81 -14.34 25.97
N ALA A 254 2.59 -13.96 26.32
CA ALA A 254 2.00 -14.26 27.63
C ALA A 254 1.85 -15.78 27.90
N PRO A 255 1.21 -16.59 27.03
CA PRO A 255 1.13 -18.03 27.24
C PRO A 255 2.51 -18.70 27.25
N VAL A 256 3.44 -18.24 26.41
CA VAL A 256 4.82 -18.77 26.39
C VAL A 256 5.55 -18.47 27.71
N ALA A 257 5.44 -17.25 28.22
CA ALA A 257 6.04 -16.86 29.50
C ALA A 257 5.47 -17.69 30.66
N LEU A 258 4.15 -17.91 30.68
CA LEU A 258 3.49 -18.75 31.68
C LEU A 258 4.03 -20.19 31.64
N LEU A 259 4.14 -20.78 30.45
CA LEU A 259 4.64 -22.14 30.28
C LEU A 259 6.11 -22.27 30.73
N TYR A 260 6.97 -21.29 30.41
CA TYR A 260 8.35 -21.30 30.88
C TYR A 260 8.45 -21.19 32.41
N ALA A 261 7.66 -20.29 33.02
CA ALA A 261 7.64 -20.17 34.47
C ALA A 261 7.09 -21.44 35.17
N ALA A 262 6.06 -22.06 34.60
CA ALA A 262 5.51 -23.33 35.08
C ALA A 262 6.55 -24.45 34.99
N LEU A 263 7.29 -24.54 33.89
CA LEU A 263 8.37 -25.51 33.71
C LEU A 263 9.48 -25.32 34.75
N GLN A 264 9.90 -24.09 35.00
CA GLN A 264 10.88 -23.76 36.05
C GLN A 264 10.39 -24.19 37.44
N GLN A 265 9.11 -23.94 37.74
CA GLN A 265 8.50 -24.36 39.01
C GLN A 265 8.44 -25.89 39.14
N MET A 266 8.03 -26.61 38.07
CA MET A 266 8.03 -28.08 38.05
C MET A 266 9.42 -28.65 38.27
N ALA A 267 10.45 -28.09 37.63
CA ALA A 267 11.83 -28.52 37.82
C ALA A 267 12.26 -28.36 39.29
N GLY A 268 11.91 -27.26 39.94
CA GLY A 268 12.15 -27.05 41.36
C GLY A 268 11.45 -28.10 42.24
N GLN A 269 10.18 -28.40 41.96
CA GLN A 269 9.43 -29.43 42.69
C GLN A 269 10.06 -30.82 42.54
N VAL A 270 10.55 -31.17 41.35
CA VAL A 270 11.25 -32.44 41.11
C VAL A 270 12.53 -32.55 41.94
N GLU A 271 13.32 -31.49 42.05
CA GLU A 271 14.54 -31.50 42.87
C GLU A 271 14.22 -31.63 44.36
N THR A 272 13.17 -30.96 44.85
CA THR A 272 12.67 -31.15 46.23
C THR A 272 12.27 -32.60 46.47
N LEU A 273 11.47 -33.20 45.59
CA LEU A 273 11.04 -34.60 45.71
C LEU A 273 12.21 -35.59 45.70
N LYS A 274 13.25 -35.34 44.87
CA LYS A 274 14.47 -36.16 44.88
C LYS A 274 15.21 -36.06 46.20
N ALA A 275 15.30 -34.86 46.78
CA ALA A 275 15.96 -34.65 48.07
C ALA A 275 15.20 -35.35 49.21
N GLU A 276 13.87 -35.23 49.24
CA GLU A 276 13.02 -35.95 50.21
C GLU A 276 13.16 -37.47 50.07
N LEU A 277 13.17 -37.99 48.83
CA LEU A 277 13.38 -39.41 48.57
C LEU A 277 14.76 -39.90 49.02
N ALA A 278 15.81 -39.08 48.85
CA ALA A 278 17.14 -39.41 49.33
C ALA A 278 17.19 -39.46 50.86
N ALA A 279 16.54 -38.50 51.54
CA ALA A 279 16.44 -38.48 53.00
C ALA A 279 15.65 -39.68 53.56
N LEU A 280 14.59 -40.11 52.87
CA LEU A 280 13.80 -41.28 53.27
C LEU A 280 14.54 -42.61 53.07
N LYS A 281 15.56 -42.64 52.20
CA LYS A 281 16.39 -43.82 51.94
C LYS A 281 17.64 -43.91 52.82
N ALA A 282 17.95 -42.86 53.58
CA ALA A 282 19.08 -42.80 54.51
C ALA A 282 18.69 -43.36 55.89
#